data_AF-A0A6A4WSF4-F1
#
_entry.id   AF-A0A6A4WSF4-F1
#
_cell.length_a   1.000
_cell.length_b   1.000
_cell.length_c   1.000
_cell.angle_alpha   90.00
_cell.angle_beta   90.00
_cell.angle_gamma   90.00
#
_symmetry.space_group_name_H-M   'P 1'
#
loop_
_entity.id
_entity.type
_entity.pdbx_description
1 polymer ?
#
loop_
_entity_poly.entity_id
_entity_poly.type
_entity_poly.pdbx_seq_one_letter_code
_entity_poly.pdbx_strand_id
1 'polypeptide(L)'
;MACVERAGGGAVWTELSRWANTTAGRRLAKTLLAAALLGVGLKLWDRRRRHQRRQRWSQAGKDVVVLHQFERGTNMPNLSPFALKLETFLRMANIQYVVDTEEPQGARGKCPWITINGCPTRSSSWTT
;
A
#
# COMPACT_ATOMS: atom_id res chain seq x y z
N MET A 1 -52.37 -30.15 11.53
CA MET A 1 -51.37 -29.39 10.74
C MET A 1 -51.69 -27.90 10.90
N ALA A 2 -50.98 -27.19 11.77
CA ALA A 2 -51.13 -25.74 11.92
C ALA A 2 -50.03 -25.06 11.11
N CYS A 3 -50.45 -24.35 10.07
CA CYS A 3 -49.61 -23.56 9.19
C CYS A 3 -49.06 -22.37 9.97
N VAL A 4 -47.74 -22.31 10.15
CA VAL A 4 -47.04 -21.15 10.73
C VAL A 4 -47.10 -20.01 9.72
N GLU A 5 -47.81 -18.95 10.10
CA GLU A 5 -48.08 -17.78 9.27
C GLU A 5 -46.82 -16.89 9.18
N ARG A 6 -46.29 -16.77 7.96
CA ARG A 6 -45.05 -16.05 7.64
C ARG A 6 -45.37 -14.56 7.35
N ALA A 7 -45.87 -13.83 8.33
CA ALA A 7 -46.39 -12.46 8.17
C ALA A 7 -45.47 -11.32 8.68
N GLY A 8 -44.20 -11.58 8.99
CA GLY A 8 -43.31 -10.58 9.61
C GLY A 8 -42.44 -9.73 8.67
N GLY A 9 -42.30 -10.12 7.40
CA GLY A 9 -41.29 -9.51 6.52
C GLY A 9 -41.70 -8.17 5.91
N GLY A 10 -42.88 -8.12 5.27
CA GLY A 10 -43.26 -6.98 4.41
C GLY A 10 -43.41 -5.64 5.14
N ALA A 11 -44.01 -5.66 6.34
CA ALA A 11 -44.24 -4.44 7.14
C ALA A 11 -42.93 -3.76 7.59
N VAL A 12 -41.92 -4.55 7.94
CA VAL A 12 -40.60 -4.05 8.35
C VAL A 12 -39.89 -3.38 7.18
N TRP A 13 -39.96 -3.97 5.98
CA TRP A 13 -39.40 -3.35 4.77
C TRP A 13 -40.10 -2.04 4.40
N THR A 14 -41.41 -1.93 4.60
CA THR A 14 -42.15 -0.69 4.31
C THR A 14 -41.79 0.44 5.27
N GLU A 15 -41.67 0.16 6.57
CA GLU A 15 -41.25 1.14 7.59
C GLU A 15 -39.81 1.62 7.36
N LEU A 16 -38.90 0.70 7.04
CA LEU A 16 -37.50 1.02 6.71
C LEU A 16 -37.38 1.85 5.44
N SER A 17 -38.17 1.53 4.41
CA SER A 17 -38.19 2.32 3.17
C SER A 17 -38.73 3.74 3.40
N ARG A 18 -39.71 3.88 4.29
CA ARG A 18 -40.30 5.17 4.67
C ARG A 18 -39.28 6.02 5.45
N TRP A 19 -38.53 5.42 6.37
CA TRP A 19 -37.41 6.09 7.08
C TRP A 19 -36.27 6.46 6.11
N ALA A 20 -35.90 5.57 5.20
CA ALA A 20 -34.88 5.84 4.17
C ALA A 20 -35.26 7.02 3.26
N ASN A 21 -36.55 7.25 3.03
CA ASN A 21 -37.05 8.34 2.20
C ASN A 21 -37.27 9.67 2.95
N THR A 22 -37.06 9.70 4.27
CA THR A 22 -37.01 10.97 5.04
C THR A 22 -35.79 11.80 4.67
N THR A 23 -35.82 13.11 4.95
CA THR A 23 -34.68 14.02 4.68
C THR A 23 -33.42 13.60 5.45
N ALA A 24 -33.58 13.02 6.64
CA ALA A 24 -32.50 12.44 7.43
C ALA A 24 -31.90 11.19 6.75
N GLY A 25 -32.75 10.25 6.31
CA GLY A 25 -32.31 9.05 5.59
C GLY A 25 -31.56 9.35 4.29
N ARG A 26 -32.05 10.32 3.49
CA ARG A 26 -31.37 10.77 2.27
C ARG A 26 -30.04 11.46 2.54
N ARG A 27 -29.92 12.24 3.62
CA ARG A 27 -28.65 12.87 4.03
C ARG A 27 -27.63 11.81 4.41
N LEU A 28 -28.03 10.81 5.19
CA LEU A 28 -27.17 9.69 5.58
C LEU A 28 -26.73 8.86 4.36
N ALA A 29 -27.64 8.55 3.44
CA ALA A 29 -27.29 7.83 2.21
C ALA A 29 -26.25 8.61 1.37
N LYS A 30 -26.41 9.94 1.26
CA LYS A 30 -25.46 10.80 0.55
C LYS A 30 -24.10 10.88 1.24
N THR A 31 -24.05 10.99 2.57
CA THR A 31 -22.77 11.04 3.31
C THR A 31 -22.02 9.72 3.20
N LEU A 32 -22.72 8.58 3.28
CA LEU A 32 -22.12 7.26 3.09
C LEU A 32 -21.59 7.08 1.66
N LEU A 33 -22.35 7.49 0.64
CA LEU A 33 -21.89 7.45 -0.75
C LEU A 33 -20.64 8.34 -0.95
N ALA A 34 -20.65 9.56 -0.41
CA ALA A 34 -19.51 10.48 -0.48
C ALA A 34 -18.27 9.92 0.23
N ALA A 35 -18.43 9.34 1.42
CA ALA A 35 -17.34 8.69 2.15
C ALA A 35 -16.76 7.49 1.38
N ALA A 36 -17.63 6.69 0.74
CA ALA A 36 -17.19 5.58 -0.11
C ALA A 36 -16.39 6.08 -1.33
N LEU A 37 -16.85 7.14 -2.01
CA LEU A 37 -16.14 7.75 -3.13
C LEU A 37 -14.79 8.36 -2.70
N LEU A 38 -14.73 9.02 -1.54
CA LEU A 38 -13.48 9.53 -0.95
C LEU A 38 -12.51 8.38 -0.63
N GLY A 39 -13.00 7.30 -0.03
CA GLY A 39 -12.18 6.12 0.27
C GLY A 39 -11.63 5.43 -0.99
N VAL A 40 -12.46 5.29 -2.04
CA VAL A 40 -12.03 4.76 -3.34
C VAL A 40 -11.02 5.70 -4.02
N GLY A 41 -11.27 7.01 -3.97
CA GLY A 41 -10.35 8.03 -4.48
C GLY A 41 -8.99 7.99 -3.81
N LEU A 42 -8.95 7.93 -2.47
CA LEU A 42 -7.70 7.78 -1.69
C LEU A 42 -6.97 6.47 -2.03
N LYS A 43 -7.70 5.36 -2.17
CA LYS A 43 -7.13 4.07 -2.56
C LYS A 43 -6.54 4.08 -3.97
N LEU A 44 -7.21 4.72 -4.93
CA LEU A 44 -6.71 4.90 -6.30
C LEU A 44 -5.51 5.84 -6.33
N TRP A 45 -5.52 6.91 -5.53
CA TRP A 45 -4.40 7.83 -5.40
C TRP A 45 -3.15 7.15 -4.84
N ASP A 46 -3.27 6.37 -3.75
CA ASP A 46 -2.17 5.59 -3.20
C ASP A 46 -1.64 4.56 -4.22
N ARG A 47 -2.53 3.86 -4.92
CA ARG A 47 -2.14 2.95 -6.02
C ARG A 47 -1.35 3.67 -7.12
N ARG A 48 -1.83 4.83 -7.57
CA ARG A 48 -1.17 5.62 -8.62
C ARG A 48 0.19 6.14 -8.14
N ARG A 49 0.28 6.57 -6.88
CA ARG A 49 1.53 7.00 -6.25
C ARG A 49 2.56 5.87 -6.19
N ARG A 50 2.14 4.65 -5.81
CA ARG A 50 2.99 3.44 -5.86
C ARG A 50 3.47 3.11 -7.26
N HIS A 51 2.62 3.29 -8.29
CA HIS A 51 3.02 3.09 -9.67
C HIS A 51 4.08 4.10 -10.14
N GLN A 52 3.92 5.37 -9.80
CA GLN A 52 4.93 6.40 -10.12
C GLN A 52 6.27 6.13 -9.43
N ARG A 53 6.26 5.67 -8.16
CA ARG A 53 7.48 5.23 -7.46
C ARG A 53 8.22 4.12 -8.21
N ARG A 54 7.48 3.09 -8.64
CA ARG A 54 8.06 1.98 -9.43
C ARG A 54 8.65 2.43 -10.76
N GLN A 55 8.05 3.45 -11.40
CA GLN A 55 8.61 4.04 -12.62
C GLN A 55 9.96 4.73 -12.34
N ARG A 56 10.11 5.43 -11.20
CA ARG A 56 11.42 6.00 -10.79
C ARG A 56 12.48 4.92 -10.62
N TRP A 57 12.13 3.78 -10.03
CA TRP A 57 13.06 2.64 -9.90
C TRP A 57 13.46 2.06 -11.25
N SER A 58 12.53 2.00 -12.20
CA SER A 58 12.82 1.56 -13.56
C SER A 58 13.68 2.55 -14.34
N GLN A 59 13.64 3.83 -13.99
CA GLN A 59 14.43 4.89 -14.62
C GLN A 59 15.83 5.04 -14.02
N ALA A 60 16.10 4.46 -12.85
CA ALA A 60 17.39 4.57 -12.16
C ALA A 60 18.57 3.99 -12.97
N GLY A 61 18.31 3.16 -14.00
CA GLY A 61 19.32 2.62 -14.91
C GLY A 61 19.46 1.09 -14.80
N LYS A 62 19.94 0.46 -15.88
CA LYS A 62 20.00 -1.02 -16.04
C LYS A 62 21.05 -1.71 -15.14
N ASP A 63 21.90 -0.94 -14.49
CA ASP A 63 22.98 -1.44 -13.62
C ASP A 63 23.04 -0.69 -12.28
N VAL A 64 21.95 0.01 -11.92
CA VAL A 64 21.86 0.76 -10.67
C VAL A 64 20.99 0.01 -9.67
N VAL A 65 21.55 -0.25 -8.49
CA VAL A 65 20.83 -0.91 -7.41
C VAL A 65 19.98 0.13 -6.67
N VAL A 66 18.67 -0.11 -6.57
CA VAL A 66 17.80 0.71 -5.71
C VAL A 66 17.77 0.09 -4.33
N LEU A 67 18.34 0.78 -3.35
CA LEU A 67 18.38 0.39 -1.95
C LEU A 67 17.23 1.05 -1.18
N HIS A 68 16.30 0.23 -0.71
CA HIS A 68 15.18 0.66 0.11
C HIS A 68 15.55 0.60 1.58
N GLN A 69 15.57 1.76 2.24
CA GLN A 69 15.97 1.87 3.64
C GLN A 69 15.21 2.96 4.39
N PHE A 70 15.41 3.02 5.71
CA PHE A 70 14.85 4.08 6.53
C PHE A 70 15.49 5.42 6.22
N GLU A 71 14.74 6.50 6.45
CA GLU A 71 15.23 7.86 6.35
C GLU A 71 16.43 8.07 7.27
N ARG A 72 17.42 8.82 6.78
CA ARG A 72 18.62 9.14 7.57
C ARG A 72 18.26 10.20 8.58
N GLY A 73 18.60 9.98 9.84
CA GLY A 73 18.47 11.02 10.87
C GLY A 73 19.61 12.02 10.75
N THR A 74 19.42 13.24 11.26
CA THR A 74 20.42 14.32 11.23
C THR A 74 21.80 13.87 11.74
N ASN A 75 21.82 13.03 12.79
CA ASN A 75 23.04 12.58 13.45
C ASN A 75 23.28 11.06 13.31
N MET A 76 22.41 10.34 12.58
CA MET A 76 22.47 8.89 12.50
C MET A 76 22.29 8.40 11.06
N PRO A 77 23.25 7.64 10.49
CA PRO A 77 23.23 7.28 9.08
C PRO A 77 22.06 6.36 8.70
N ASN A 78 21.61 5.49 9.61
CA ASN A 78 20.40 4.68 9.46
C ASN A 78 19.95 4.10 10.81
N LEU A 79 18.64 3.88 10.99
CA LEU A 79 18.07 3.23 12.18
C LEU A 79 18.34 1.71 12.23
N SER A 80 18.50 1.06 11.08
CA SER A 80 18.71 -0.40 11.01
C SER A 80 20.19 -0.74 10.79
N PRO A 81 20.81 -1.59 11.63
CA PRO A 81 22.20 -2.02 11.43
C PRO A 81 22.37 -2.85 10.15
N PHE A 82 21.32 -3.54 9.69
CA PHE A 82 21.34 -4.29 8.43
C PHE A 82 21.43 -3.36 7.21
N ALA A 83 20.76 -2.21 7.26
CA ALA A 83 20.83 -1.19 6.21
C ALA A 83 22.22 -0.58 6.13
N LEU A 84 22.84 -0.27 7.28
CA LEU A 84 24.22 0.24 7.33
C LEU A 84 25.22 -0.74 6.71
N LYS A 85 25.11 -2.03 7.06
CA LYS A 85 25.99 -3.07 6.52
C LYS A 85 25.89 -3.14 4.99
N LEU A 86 24.67 -3.12 4.46
CA LEU A 86 24.43 -3.21 3.02
C LEU A 86 24.89 -1.95 2.28
N GLU A 87 24.57 -0.77 2.81
CA GLU A 87 25.03 0.50 2.24
C GLU A 87 26.55 0.60 2.23
N THR A 88 27.21 0.17 3.32
CA THR A 88 28.67 0.13 3.39
C THR A 88 29.26 -0.84 2.38
N PHE A 89 28.66 -2.03 2.23
CA PHE A 89 29.09 -3.01 1.23
C PHE A 89 29.01 -2.45 -0.20
N LEU A 90 27.89 -1.82 -0.57
CA LEU A 90 27.71 -1.22 -1.90
C LEU A 90 28.72 -0.09 -2.16
N ARG A 91 29.01 0.73 -1.14
CA ARG A 91 30.04 1.77 -1.20
C ARG A 91 31.44 1.19 -1.39
N MET A 92 31.80 0.16 -0.61
CA MET A 92 33.11 -0.49 -0.70
C MET A 92 33.31 -1.22 -2.03
N ALA A 93 32.25 -1.82 -2.57
CA ALA A 93 32.27 -2.52 -3.85
C ALA A 93 32.21 -1.58 -5.07
N ASN A 94 32.12 -0.26 -4.85
CA ASN A 94 32.00 0.77 -5.88
C ASN A 94 30.82 0.52 -6.86
N ILE A 95 29.72 -0.04 -6.34
CA ILE A 95 28.51 -0.32 -7.11
C ILE A 95 27.65 0.94 -7.12
N GLN A 96 27.13 1.34 -8.28
CA GLN A 96 26.19 2.46 -8.38
C GLN A 96 24.86 2.11 -7.71
N TYR A 97 24.43 2.91 -6.75
CA TYR A 97 23.17 2.69 -6.04
C TYR A 97 22.40 4.00 -5.78
N VAL A 98 21.08 3.89 -5.72
CA VAL A 98 20.16 4.97 -5.36
C VAL A 98 19.43 4.57 -4.09
N VAL A 99 19.31 5.51 -3.16
CA VAL A 99 18.60 5.29 -1.90
C VAL A 99 17.15 5.75 -2.04
N ASP A 100 16.22 4.85 -1.76
CA ASP A 100 14.79 5.17 -1.63
C ASP A 100 14.35 5.04 -0.17
N THR A 101 13.74 6.10 0.35
CA THR A 101 13.20 6.19 1.71
C THR A 101 11.67 6.18 1.73
N GLU A 102 11.00 6.24 0.57
CA GLU A 102 9.54 6.33 0.50
C GLU A 102 8.85 4.97 0.72
N GLU A 103 9.53 3.85 0.40
CA GLU A 103 9.01 2.48 0.58
C GLU A 103 10.03 1.58 1.32
N PRO A 104 10.29 1.87 2.62
CA PRO A 104 11.38 1.23 3.35
C PRO A 104 11.19 -0.29 3.52
N GLN A 105 9.93 -0.75 3.60
CA GLN A 105 9.58 -2.16 3.80
C GLN A 105 9.28 -2.88 2.49
N GLY A 106 9.94 -4.01 2.27
CA GLY A 106 9.69 -4.86 1.10
C GLY A 106 8.42 -5.70 1.25
N ALA A 107 8.11 -6.51 0.24
CA ALA A 107 6.91 -7.37 0.20
C ALA A 107 6.77 -8.34 1.39
N ARG A 108 7.85 -8.61 2.13
CA ARG A 108 7.87 -9.46 3.33
C ARG A 108 8.00 -8.67 4.64
N GLY A 109 7.82 -7.35 4.60
CA GLY A 109 7.99 -6.47 5.77
C GLY A 109 9.44 -6.37 6.27
N LYS A 110 10.43 -6.83 5.49
CA LYS A 110 11.84 -6.77 5.86
C LYS A 110 12.48 -5.48 5.30
N CYS A 111 13.30 -4.85 6.14
CA CYS A 111 14.18 -3.73 5.78
C CYS A 111 15.63 -4.09 6.18
N PRO A 112 16.65 -3.74 5.39
CA PRO A 112 16.61 -3.18 4.04
C PRO A 112 16.23 -4.24 2.99
N TRP A 113 15.81 -3.80 1.80
CA TRP A 113 15.66 -4.67 0.63
C TRP A 113 16.15 -3.93 -0.62
N ILE A 114 16.51 -4.68 -1.66
CA ILE A 114 17.04 -4.10 -2.91
C ILE A 114 16.17 -4.45 -4.10
N THR A 115 16.14 -3.55 -5.06
CA THR A 115 15.53 -3.75 -6.37
C THR A 115 16.61 -3.57 -7.41
N ILE A 116 16.73 -4.54 -8.31
CA ILE A 116 17.64 -4.49 -9.45
C ILE A 116 16.77 -4.56 -10.70
N ASN A 117 16.90 -3.58 -11.61
CA ASN A 117 16.16 -3.58 -12.89
C ASN A 117 14.64 -3.65 -12.75
N GLY A 118 14.08 -3.01 -11.72
CA GLY A 118 12.64 -3.05 -11.44
C GLY A 118 12.12 -4.40 -10.90
N CYS A 119 12.97 -5.42 -10.79
CA CYS A 119 12.68 -6.68 -10.14
C CYS A 119 13.13 -6.63 -8.67
N PRO A 120 12.23 -6.83 -7.71
CA PRO A 120 12.63 -7.09 -6.33
C PRO A 120 13.55 -8.30 -6.36
N THR A 121 14.73 -8.21 -5.74
CA THR A 121 15.63 -9.37 -5.65
C THR A 121 14.94 -10.44 -4.83
N ARG A 122 14.25 -11.35 -5.51
CA ARG A 122 13.77 -12.61 -4.96
C ARG A 122 15.04 -13.35 -4.58
N SER A 123 15.11 -13.87 -3.35
CA SER A 123 16.14 -14.82 -2.98
C SER A 123 16.06 -15.99 -3.96
N SER A 124 16.87 -15.98 -5.02
CA SER A 124 17.00 -17.09 -5.93
C SER A 124 17.58 -18.23 -5.11
N SER A 125 16.83 -19.32 -4.97
CA SER A 125 17.43 -20.63 -4.82
C SER A 125 18.48 -20.73 -5.92
N TRP A 126 19.75 -20.76 -5.53
CA TRP A 126 20.84 -21.01 -6.45
C TRP A 126 20.54 -22.34 -7.15
N THR A 127 20.36 -22.31 -8.46
CA THR A 127 20.43 -23.51 -9.28
C THR A 127 21.18 -23.11 -10.53
N THR A 128 22.27 -23.84 -10.71
CA THR A 128 23.41 -23.68 -11.61
C THR A 128 23.00 -23.59 -13.08
#